data_AF-A0A1F9R9P6-F1
#
_entry.id   AF-A0A1F9R9P6-F1
#
_cell.length_a   1.000
_cell.length_b   1.000
_cell.length_c   1.000
_cell.angle_alpha   90.00
_cell.angle_beta   90.00
_cell.angle_gamma   90.00
#
_symmetry.space_group_name_H-M   'P 1'
#
loop_
_entity.id
_entity.type
_entity.pdbx_description
1 polymer ?
#
loop_
_entity_poly.entity_id
_entity_poly.type
_entity_poly.pdbx_seq_one_letter_code
_entity_poly.pdbx_strand_id
1 'polypeptide(L)'
;MRMGIWDNAFKIPEPPDPTDEEKRLLDVLADKVRRRGLGDIAAFAVESTRPLHNLGAQGAIFIEPALTLLFKKEEVQKYRALLENGKAMAYFVDRLSAEPAKKEDPDVKKRP
;
A
#
# COMPACT_ATOMS: atom_id res chain seq x y z
N MET A 1 38.27 -20.96 -2.01
CA MET A 1 37.31 -20.26 -2.91
C MET A 1 37.43 -18.77 -2.66
N ARG A 2 37.74 -17.96 -3.68
CA ARG A 2 37.78 -16.50 -3.56
C ARG A 2 36.35 -15.98 -3.71
N MET A 3 35.77 -15.44 -2.65
CA MET A 3 34.56 -14.62 -2.71
C MET A 3 34.90 -13.35 -3.50
N GLY A 4 34.27 -13.17 -4.65
CA GLY A 4 34.55 -12.06 -5.55
C GLY A 4 33.73 -10.84 -5.16
N ILE A 5 34.19 -9.66 -5.57
CA ILE A 5 33.47 -8.36 -5.48
C ILE A 5 32.04 -8.39 -6.07
N TRP A 6 31.65 -9.48 -6.73
CA TRP A 6 30.38 -9.71 -7.41
C TRP A 6 29.30 -10.31 -6.52
N ASP A 7 29.63 -10.88 -5.36
CA ASP A 7 28.66 -11.59 -4.50
C ASP A 7 27.55 -10.68 -3.91
N ASN A 8 27.70 -9.35 -4.03
CA ASN A 8 26.73 -8.35 -3.57
C ASN A 8 26.20 -7.43 -4.68
N ALA A 9 26.69 -7.53 -5.93
CA ALA A 9 26.38 -6.57 -7.00
C ALA A 9 24.91 -6.60 -7.46
N PHE A 10 24.18 -7.69 -7.18
CA PHE A 10 22.78 -7.89 -7.57
C PHE A 10 21.84 -8.10 -6.37
N LYS A 11 22.32 -7.91 -5.13
CA LYS A 11 21.44 -8.07 -3.96
C LYS A 11 20.55 -6.83 -3.83
N ILE A 12 19.27 -7.02 -4.09
CA ILE A 12 18.25 -6.02 -3.81
C ILE A 12 17.95 -6.08 -2.30
N PRO A 13 18.07 -4.96 -1.56
CA PRO A 13 17.73 -4.94 -0.14
C PRO A 13 16.24 -5.25 0.03
N GLU A 14 15.93 -6.11 0.99
CA GLU A 14 14.53 -6.37 1.33
C GLU A 14 13.92 -5.14 2.02
N PRO A 15 12.71 -4.70 1.60
CA PRO A 15 12.02 -3.63 2.29
C PRO A 15 11.66 -4.05 3.74
N PRO A 16 11.73 -3.12 4.71
CA PRO A 16 11.35 -3.40 6.08
C PRO A 16 9.84 -3.69 6.18
N ASP A 17 9.44 -4.44 7.20
CA ASP A 17 8.01 -4.60 7.48
C ASP A 17 7.39 -3.26 7.92
N PRO A 18 6.18 -2.92 7.47
CA PRO A 18 5.51 -1.70 7.91
C PRO A 18 5.21 -1.74 9.41
N THR A 19 5.43 -0.60 10.08
CA THR A 19 5.13 -0.41 11.50
C THR A 19 3.62 -0.47 11.76
N ASP A 20 3.24 -0.63 13.03
CA ASP A 20 1.82 -0.65 13.40
C ASP A 20 1.13 0.69 13.13
N GLU A 21 1.84 1.81 13.27
CA GLU A 21 1.31 3.14 12.94
C GLU A 21 1.06 3.30 11.44
N GLU A 22 1.99 2.83 10.61
CA GLU A 22 1.85 2.81 9.15
C GLU A 22 0.70 1.90 8.71
N LYS A 23 0.59 0.70 9.29
CA LYS A 23 -0.54 -0.21 9.03
C LYS A 23 -1.87 0.44 9.36
N ARG A 24 -1.99 1.09 10.52
CA ARG A 24 -3.22 1.81 10.91
C ARG A 24 -3.58 2.92 9.93
N LEU A 25 -2.58 3.67 9.46
CA LEU A 25 -2.80 4.69 8.44
C LEU A 25 -3.32 4.07 7.13
N LEU A 26 -2.69 3.01 6.66
CA LEU A 26 -3.09 2.29 5.44
C LEU A 26 -4.51 1.70 5.57
N ASP A 27 -4.87 1.17 6.74
CA ASP A 27 -6.22 0.67 7.03
C ASP A 27 -7.26 1.79 6.91
N VAL A 28 -7.00 2.96 7.48
CA VAL A 28 -7.89 4.13 7.40
C VAL A 28 -8.05 4.63 5.97
N LEU A 29 -6.95 4.65 5.20
CA LEU A 29 -6.98 5.05 3.79
C LEU A 29 -7.77 4.03 2.95
N ALA A 30 -7.52 2.74 3.13
CA ALA A 30 -8.22 1.69 2.42
C ALA A 30 -9.72 1.71 2.73
N ASP A 31 -10.10 1.95 3.98
CA ASP A 31 -11.51 2.10 4.38
C ASP A 31 -12.18 3.29 3.66
N LYS A 32 -11.52 4.44 3.58
CA LYS A 32 -12.03 5.61 2.84
C LYS A 32 -12.24 5.31 1.36
N VAL A 33 -11.33 4.58 0.72
CA VAL A 33 -11.42 4.21 -0.70
C VAL A 33 -12.55 3.20 -0.92
N ARG A 34 -12.64 2.15 -0.09
CA ARG A 34 -13.70 1.14 -0.16
C ARG A 34 -15.09 1.73 0.06
N ARG A 35 -15.25 2.66 1.00
CA ARG A 35 -16.52 3.37 1.24
C ARG A 35 -17.02 4.18 0.03
N ARG A 36 -16.14 4.50 -0.92
CA ARG A 36 -16.48 5.16 -2.19
C ARG A 36 -16.75 4.16 -3.32
N GLY A 37 -16.71 2.85 -3.06
CA GLY A 37 -16.83 1.80 -4.07
C GLY A 37 -15.62 1.69 -5.00
N LEU A 38 -14.46 2.20 -4.58
CA LEU A 38 -13.25 2.27 -5.41
C LEU A 38 -12.15 1.25 -5.03
N GLY A 39 -12.44 0.31 -4.12
CA GLY A 39 -11.46 -0.63 -3.56
C GLY A 39 -10.70 -1.42 -4.63
N ASP A 40 -11.44 -2.16 -5.47
CA ASP A 40 -10.85 -3.03 -6.49
C ASP A 40 -10.09 -2.25 -7.58
N ILE A 41 -10.61 -1.09 -8.00
CA ILE A 41 -9.97 -0.24 -8.99
C ILE A 41 -8.66 0.31 -8.43
N ALA A 42 -8.66 0.76 -7.17
CA ALA A 42 -7.45 1.25 -6.52
C ALA A 42 -6.44 0.12 -6.30
N ALA A 43 -6.90 -1.08 -5.91
CA ALA A 43 -6.04 -2.26 -5.76
C ALA A 43 -5.37 -2.61 -7.09
N PHE A 44 -6.15 -2.70 -8.17
CA PHE A 44 -5.63 -2.93 -9.53
C PHE A 44 -4.62 -1.86 -9.96
N ALA A 45 -4.93 -0.57 -9.73
CA ALA A 45 -4.04 0.52 -10.09
C ALA A 45 -2.70 0.42 -9.32
N VAL A 46 -2.74 0.19 -8.01
CA VAL A 46 -1.53 0.04 -7.19
C VAL A 46 -0.74 -1.20 -7.62
N GLU A 47 -1.40 -2.34 -7.80
CA GLU A 47 -0.80 -3.60 -8.23
C GLU A 47 -0.08 -3.45 -9.58
N SER A 48 -0.67 -2.71 -10.52
CA SER A 48 -0.08 -2.45 -11.84
C SER A 48 1.28 -1.72 -11.78
N THR A 49 1.55 -1.04 -10.67
CA THR A 49 2.81 -0.31 -10.44
C THR A 49 3.88 -1.13 -9.71
N ARG A 50 3.58 -2.37 -9.26
CA ARG A 50 4.55 -3.25 -8.58
C ARG A 50 5.88 -3.44 -9.31
N PRO A 51 5.95 -3.60 -10.65
CA PRO A 51 7.23 -3.72 -11.34
C PRO A 51 8.14 -2.51 -11.14
N LEU A 52 7.56 -1.32 -10.91
CA LEU A 52 8.30 -0.07 -10.70
C LEU A 52 8.86 0.02 -9.27
N HIS A 53 8.34 -0.72 -8.31
CA HIS A 53 8.83 -0.69 -6.92
C HIS A 53 10.24 -1.29 -6.78
N ASN A 54 10.66 -2.13 -7.74
CA ASN A 54 12.00 -2.72 -7.80
C ASN A 54 12.98 -1.93 -8.69
N LEU A 55 12.50 -0.89 -9.40
CA LEU A 55 13.37 0.02 -10.13
C LEU A 55 13.98 0.99 -9.13
N GLY A 56 15.30 0.85 -8.92
CA GLY A 56 16.04 1.52 -7.86
C GLY A 56 15.72 3.01 -7.73
N ALA A 57 15.25 3.38 -6.53
CA ALA A 57 14.96 4.72 -6.02
C ALA A 57 14.13 5.60 -6.95
N GLN A 58 12.86 5.85 -6.56
CA GLN A 58 11.89 6.85 -7.10
C GLN A 58 10.62 6.28 -7.77
N GLY A 59 10.17 5.06 -7.43
CA GLY A 59 8.83 4.58 -7.86
C GLY A 59 7.71 5.56 -7.50
N ALA A 60 7.80 6.20 -6.33
CA ALA A 60 6.86 7.24 -5.91
C ALA A 60 6.80 8.46 -6.85
N ILE A 61 7.88 8.83 -7.56
CA ILE A 61 7.88 9.95 -8.51
C ILE A 61 7.00 9.65 -9.73
N PHE A 62 6.96 8.39 -10.18
CA PHE A 62 6.12 7.99 -11.30
C PHE A 62 4.64 7.99 -10.96
N ILE A 63 4.29 7.75 -9.69
CA ILE A 63 2.91 7.65 -9.19
C ILE A 63 2.43 8.98 -8.57
N GLU A 64 3.35 9.87 -8.17
CA GLU A 64 3.06 11.18 -7.57
C GLU A 64 2.02 12.01 -8.34
N PRO A 65 2.04 12.09 -9.70
CA PRO A 65 1.00 12.82 -10.44
C PRO A 65 -0.42 12.27 -10.22
N ALA A 66 -0.57 10.95 -10.06
CA ALA A 66 -1.87 10.33 -9.79
C ALA A 66 -2.28 10.53 -8.31
N LEU A 67 -1.32 10.44 -7.38
CA LEU A 67 -1.58 10.61 -5.96
C LEU A 67 -1.95 12.06 -5.62
N THR A 68 -1.34 13.04 -6.27
CA THR A 68 -1.66 14.47 -6.05
C THR A 68 -3.06 14.87 -6.55
N LEU A 69 -3.74 14.04 -7.33
CA LEU A 69 -5.17 14.21 -7.65
C LEU A 69 -6.09 13.85 -6.47
N LEU A 70 -5.62 12.98 -5.56
CA LEU A 70 -6.40 12.45 -4.44
C LEU A 70 -5.93 13.01 -3.08
N PHE A 71 -4.67 13.42 -2.98
CA PHE A 71 -3.98 13.86 -1.77
C PHE A 71 -3.24 15.19 -2.01
N LYS A 72 -2.98 15.96 -0.96
CA LYS A 72 -2.12 17.14 -1.08
C LYS A 72 -0.67 16.75 -1.31
N LYS A 73 0.10 17.58 -2.01
CA LYS A 73 1.51 17.31 -2.31
C LYS A 73 2.34 17.08 -1.05
N GLU A 74 2.07 17.84 0.02
CA GLU A 74 2.75 17.70 1.30
C GLU A 74 2.46 16.35 1.97
N GLU A 75 1.25 15.82 1.77
CA GLU A 75 0.87 14.48 2.25
C GLU A 75 1.58 13.40 1.44
N VAL A 76 1.65 13.55 0.10
CA VAL A 76 2.38 12.61 -0.77
C VAL A 76 3.87 12.55 -0.40
N GLN A 77 4.50 13.71 -0.15
CA GLN A 77 5.90 13.76 0.28
C GLN A 77 6.11 13.15 1.67
N LYS A 78 5.16 13.37 2.60
CA LYS A 78 5.18 12.77 3.95
C LYS A 78 5.09 11.24 3.90
N TYR A 79 4.33 10.68 2.95
CA TYR A 79 4.13 9.23 2.81
C TYR A 79 5.02 8.58 1.74
N ARG A 80 5.97 9.33 1.18
CA ARG A 80 6.86 8.83 0.14
C ARG A 80 7.62 7.57 0.55
N ALA A 81 8.18 7.54 1.75
CA ALA A 81 8.90 6.37 2.26
C ALA A 81 7.98 5.14 2.39
N LEU A 82 6.70 5.36 2.71
CA LEU A 82 5.69 4.31 2.81
C LEU A 82 5.32 3.76 1.42
N LEU A 83 5.22 4.64 0.42
CA LEU A 83 4.95 4.28 -0.98
C LEU A 83 6.13 3.53 -1.62
N GLU A 84 7.36 3.83 -1.20
CA GLU A 84 8.57 3.13 -1.65
C GLU A 84 8.76 1.78 -0.93
N ASN A 85 8.02 1.51 0.14
CA ASN A 85 8.05 0.23 0.84
C ASN A 85 7.12 -0.80 0.18
N GLY A 86 7.70 -1.72 -0.59
CA GLY A 86 6.94 -2.78 -1.27
C GLY A 86 6.08 -3.66 -0.36
N LYS A 87 6.50 -3.90 0.89
CA LYS A 87 5.70 -4.67 1.87
C LYS A 87 4.52 -3.85 2.40
N ALA A 88 4.71 -2.55 2.63
CA ALA A 88 3.63 -1.65 2.99
C ALA A 88 2.57 -1.54 1.88
N MET A 89 3.03 -1.44 0.63
CA MET A 89 2.12 -1.40 -0.52
C MET A 89 1.37 -2.71 -0.74
N ALA A 90 2.03 -3.86 -0.54
CA ALA A 90 1.36 -5.17 -0.55
C ALA A 90 0.25 -5.23 0.52
N TYR A 91 0.57 -4.81 1.76
CA TYR A 91 -0.42 -4.70 2.82
C TYR A 91 -1.59 -3.79 2.43
N PHE A 92 -1.31 -2.66 1.78
CA PHE A 92 -2.36 -1.73 1.35
C PHE A 92 -3.30 -2.34 0.29
N VAL A 93 -2.77 -3.06 -0.69
CA VAL A 93 -3.56 -3.77 -1.72
C VAL A 93 -4.48 -4.81 -1.08
N ASP A 94 -3.98 -5.58 -0.11
CA ASP A 94 -4.78 -6.55 0.63
C ASP A 94 -5.95 -5.86 1.37
N ARG A 95 -5.71 -4.67 1.93
CA ARG A 95 -6.75 -3.90 2.62
C ARG A 95 -7.76 -3.24 1.68
N LEU A 96 -7.34 -2.82 0.48
CA LEU A 96 -8.22 -2.27 -0.54
C LEU A 96 -9.21 -3.31 -1.06
N SER A 97 -8.77 -4.57 -1.20
CA SER A 97 -9.55 -5.69 -1.72
C SER A 97 -10.31 -6.47 -0.64
N ALA A 98 -10.10 -6.13 0.64
CA ALA A 98 -10.77 -6.81 1.74
C ALA A 98 -12.28 -6.56 1.70
N GLU A 99 -13.08 -7.60 1.91
CA GLU A 99 -14.52 -7.45 2.11
C GLU A 99 -14.78 -6.45 3.24
N PRO A 100 -15.78 -5.57 3.11
CA PRO A 100 -16.18 -4.72 4.22
C PRO A 100 -16.56 -5.63 5.38
N ALA A 101 -15.95 -5.43 6.55
CA ALA A 101 -16.33 -6.16 7.75
C ALA A 101 -17.85 -6.01 7.91
N LYS A 102 -18.57 -7.13 7.84
CA LYS A 102 -19.99 -7.16 8.16
C LYS A 102 -20.10 -6.61 9.58
N LYS A 103 -20.63 -5.40 9.71
CA LYS A 103 -21.07 -4.93 11.02
C LYS A 103 -22.19 -5.88 11.40
N GLU A 104 -21.93 -6.79 12.33
CA GLU A 104 -22.99 -7.56 12.96
C GLU A 104 -23.95 -6.54 13.56
N ASP A 105 -25.14 -6.44 12.97
CA ASP A 105 -26.20 -5.56 13.45
C ASP A 105 -26.65 -6.10 14.80
N PRO A 106 -26.41 -5.42 15.93
CA PRO A 106 -26.72 -5.95 17.25
C PRO A 106 -28.23 -6.02 17.53
N ASP A 107 -29.08 -5.55 16.61
CA ASP A 107 -30.53 -5.44 16.78
C ASP A 107 -31.35 -6.34 15.84
N VAL A 108 -30.89 -7.57 15.57
CA VAL A 108 -31.81 -8.62 15.13
C VAL A 108 -32.52 -9.17 16.39
N LYS A 109 -33.53 -8.44 16.86
CA LYS A 109 -34.52 -8.99 17.80
C LYS A 109 -35.05 -10.30 17.21
N LYS A 110 -34.69 -11.43 17.83
CA LYS A 110 -35.33 -12.73 17.57
C LYS A 110 -36.84 -12.52 17.71
N ARG A 111 -37.58 -12.58 16.60
CA ARG A 111 -39.02 -12.74 16.66
C ARG A 111 -39.33 -14.12 17.27
N PRO A 112 -40.33 -14.19 18.17
CA PRO A 112 -40.76 -15.45 18.77
C PRO A 112 -41.31 -16.43 17.74
#